data_AF-A0A7W3VJJ2-F1
#
_entry.id   AF-A0A7W3VJJ2-F1
#
_cell.length_a   1.000
_cell.length_b   1.000
_cell.length_c   1.000
_cell.angle_alpha   90.00
_cell.angle_beta   90.00
_cell.angle_gamma   90.00
#
_symmetry.space_group_name_H-M   'P 1'
#
loop_
_entity.id
_entity.type
_entity.pdbx_description
1 polymer ?
#
loop_
_entity_poly.entity_id
_entity_poly.type
_entity_poly.pdbx_seq_one_letter_code
_entity_poly.pdbx_strand_id
1 'polypeptide(L)'
;MWLNVDQLAEKYPGINPYVFVANNPIMFIDDDGRDYRVFFNSATKTVTIKATYYALGKDMESAQKAIEYWNNQSGQFSYIVGKKENSVSYTVNFELSAIEVDVDPQLGERGSLNNALKQDSSGGANLYTVDNTGLDPNTNGTTIGGNYIKVKDTQADADTGSHEVGHSLGLKHNRKGLMTPASIDSSRSSNINSNDISDMIQYPAKGKVNSERNSEGNIMRAGRGTINNDTNFRMKDIKNGKAQ
;
A
#
# COMPACT_ATOMS: atom_id res chain seq x y z
N MET A 1 -3.92 -7.59 -33.65
CA MET A 1 -4.78 -8.71 -34.08
C MET A 1 -4.41 -9.90 -33.21
N TRP A 2 -5.27 -10.33 -32.27
CA TRP A 2 -4.96 -11.40 -31.31
C TRP A 2 -5.55 -12.72 -31.81
N LEU A 3 -4.67 -13.68 -32.13
CA LEU A 3 -4.96 -14.83 -32.98
C LEU A 3 -5.18 -16.15 -32.22
N ASN A 4 -5.53 -16.14 -30.94
CA ASN A 4 -5.86 -17.38 -30.22
C ASN A 4 -7.09 -17.20 -29.31
N VAL A 5 -7.94 -18.22 -29.28
CA VAL A 5 -9.17 -18.32 -28.46
C VAL A 5 -8.80 -18.65 -27.01
N ASP A 6 -9.44 -17.99 -26.05
CA ASP A 6 -9.26 -18.24 -24.61
C ASP A 6 -9.61 -19.69 -24.23
N GLN A 7 -8.71 -20.37 -23.51
CA GLN A 7 -8.84 -21.76 -23.08
C GLN A 7 -10.00 -22.00 -22.09
N LEU A 8 -10.55 -20.95 -21.47
CA LEU A 8 -11.67 -21.04 -20.52
C LEU A 8 -13.03 -20.64 -21.13
N ALA A 9 -13.08 -20.42 -22.45
CA ALA A 9 -14.29 -19.99 -23.16
C ALA A 9 -15.50 -20.91 -22.92
N GLU A 10 -15.30 -22.23 -22.81
CA GLU A 10 -16.38 -23.19 -22.56
C GLU A 10 -17.03 -23.04 -21.17
N LYS A 11 -16.33 -22.45 -20.18
CA LYS A 11 -16.84 -22.35 -18.81
C LYS A 11 -17.81 -21.17 -18.62
N TYR A 12 -17.84 -20.23 -19.57
CA TYR A 12 -18.64 -19.01 -19.49
C TYR A 12 -19.35 -18.71 -20.83
N PRO A 13 -20.42 -19.45 -21.16
CA PRO A 13 -21.08 -19.39 -22.48
C PRO A 13 -21.83 -18.07 -22.81
N GLY A 14 -21.55 -16.97 -22.10
CA GLY A 14 -22.09 -15.63 -22.38
C GLY A 14 -21.02 -14.54 -22.55
N ILE A 15 -19.74 -14.89 -22.46
CA ILE A 15 -18.63 -13.94 -22.59
C ILE A 15 -17.93 -14.24 -23.92
N ASN A 16 -17.82 -13.24 -24.80
CA ASN A 16 -17.12 -13.41 -26.06
C ASN A 16 -15.63 -13.74 -25.78
N PRO A 17 -15.07 -14.81 -26.37
CA PRO A 17 -13.73 -15.32 -26.06
C PRO A 17 -12.58 -14.37 -26.45
N TYR A 18 -12.90 -13.22 -27.05
CA TYR A 18 -11.94 -12.16 -27.38
C TYR A 18 -12.08 -10.93 -26.47
N VAL A 19 -12.87 -11.00 -25.39
CA VAL A 19 -13.08 -9.87 -24.46
C VAL A 19 -12.01 -9.88 -23.37
N PHE A 20 -11.16 -8.84 -23.37
CA PHE A 20 -10.23 -8.57 -22.27
C PHE A 20 -11.02 -8.24 -20.99
N VAL A 21 -10.76 -8.96 -19.90
CA VAL A 21 -11.30 -8.74 -18.54
C VAL A 21 -12.82 -8.49 -18.46
N ALA A 22 -13.61 -9.26 -19.22
CA ALA A 22 -15.07 -9.15 -19.26
C ALA A 22 -15.60 -7.71 -19.47
N ASN A 23 -14.85 -6.87 -20.19
CA ASN A 23 -15.17 -5.47 -20.45
C ASN A 23 -15.23 -4.58 -19.19
N ASN A 24 -14.61 -5.01 -18.08
CA ASN A 24 -14.54 -4.25 -16.83
C ASN A 24 -13.11 -4.29 -16.23
N PRO A 25 -12.15 -3.54 -16.79
CA PRO A 25 -10.75 -3.52 -16.36
C PRO A 25 -10.50 -2.84 -15.00
N ILE A 26 -11.55 -2.46 -14.28
CA ILE A 26 -11.47 -1.83 -12.96
C ILE A 26 -11.51 -2.87 -11.83
N MET A 27 -12.10 -4.06 -12.04
CA MET A 27 -12.37 -5.00 -10.94
C MET A 27 -11.42 -6.20 -10.79
N PHE A 28 -10.47 -6.42 -11.71
CA PHE A 28 -9.60 -7.61 -11.65
C PHE A 28 -8.14 -7.26 -11.95
N ILE A 29 -7.39 -6.89 -10.91
CA ILE A 29 -5.94 -7.05 -10.84
C ILE A 29 -5.66 -7.78 -9.52
N ASP A 30 -5.32 -9.07 -9.57
CA ASP A 30 -4.66 -9.78 -8.48
C ASP A 30 -3.85 -10.92 -9.09
N ASP A 31 -2.53 -10.95 -8.90
CA ASP A 31 -1.75 -12.17 -9.12
C ASP A 31 -0.83 -12.52 -7.92
N ASP A 32 -0.90 -11.79 -6.79
CA ASP A 32 -0.07 -12.05 -5.59
C ASP A 32 -0.60 -11.35 -4.32
N GLY A 33 -1.15 -10.14 -4.48
CA GLY A 33 -1.89 -9.39 -3.48
C GLY A 33 -1.08 -8.97 -2.26
N ARG A 34 0.22 -8.71 -2.39
CA ARG A 34 1.08 -8.21 -1.29
C ARG A 34 1.63 -6.81 -1.60
N ASP A 35 1.17 -5.84 -0.83
CA ASP A 35 1.38 -4.42 -1.10
C ASP A 35 2.54 -3.85 -0.28
N TYR A 36 2.90 -4.52 0.83
CA TYR A 36 4.09 -4.23 1.63
C TYR A 36 4.57 -5.45 2.42
N ARG A 37 5.79 -5.36 2.96
CA ARG A 37 6.42 -6.45 3.73
C ARG A 37 6.96 -5.96 5.07
N VAL A 38 6.88 -6.83 6.06
CA VAL A 38 7.33 -6.56 7.43
C VAL A 38 8.39 -7.59 7.80
N PHE A 39 9.61 -7.14 8.06
CA PHE A 39 10.75 -8.00 8.37
C PHE A 39 11.15 -7.84 9.83
N PHE A 40 10.91 -8.86 10.64
CA PHE A 40 11.48 -8.93 11.98
C PHE A 40 12.87 -9.56 11.93
N ASN A 41 13.85 -8.87 12.52
CA ASN A 41 15.22 -9.35 12.63
C ASN A 41 15.60 -9.51 14.12
N SER A 42 15.97 -10.73 14.50
CA SER A 42 16.32 -11.04 15.90
C SER A 42 17.70 -10.54 16.31
N ALA A 43 18.65 -10.44 15.37
CA ALA A 43 20.02 -10.01 15.65
C ALA A 43 20.09 -8.49 15.89
N THR A 44 19.47 -7.69 15.03
CA THR A 44 19.47 -6.23 15.13
C THR A 44 18.37 -5.68 16.03
N LYS A 45 17.41 -6.51 16.46
CA LYS A 45 16.20 -6.10 17.19
C LYS A 45 15.44 -5.00 16.45
N THR A 46 15.23 -5.20 15.16
CA THR A 46 14.45 -4.29 14.32
C THR A 46 13.24 -4.99 13.70
N VAL A 47 12.21 -4.20 13.43
CA VAL A 47 11.14 -4.54 12.50
C VAL A 47 11.17 -3.52 11.36
N THR A 48 11.40 -3.97 10.13
CA THR A 48 11.51 -3.09 8.96
C THR A 48 10.31 -3.27 8.04
N ILE A 49 9.60 -2.18 7.76
CA ILE A 49 8.48 -2.13 6.82
C ILE A 49 9.03 -1.69 5.45
N LYS A 50 8.80 -2.50 4.42
CA LYS A 50 9.30 -2.30 3.05
C LYS A 50 8.17 -2.25 2.04
N ALA A 51 8.28 -1.34 1.09
CA ALA A 51 7.43 -1.27 -0.09
C ALA A 51 8.16 -0.56 -1.25
N THR A 52 7.75 -0.85 -2.48
CA THR A 52 8.28 -0.23 -3.70
C THR A 52 7.14 0.43 -4.45
N TYR A 53 7.38 1.65 -4.93
CA TYR A 53 6.42 2.46 -5.66
C TYR A 53 6.95 2.75 -7.05
N TYR A 54 6.25 2.25 -8.06
CA TYR A 54 6.55 2.51 -9.45
C TYR A 54 5.79 3.76 -9.90
N ALA A 55 6.51 4.73 -10.45
CA ALA A 55 5.97 5.99 -10.90
C ALA A 55 6.64 6.41 -12.22
N LEU A 56 5.96 7.24 -13.01
CA LEU A 56 6.57 7.83 -14.21
C LEU A 56 7.47 9.00 -13.81
N GLY A 57 8.44 9.37 -14.64
CA GLY A 57 9.35 10.48 -14.35
C GLY A 57 8.65 11.79 -13.94
N LYS A 58 7.49 12.10 -14.54
CA LYS A 58 6.66 13.27 -14.17
C LYS A 58 6.06 13.22 -12.76
N ASP A 59 5.87 12.02 -12.21
CA ASP A 59 5.23 11.76 -10.93
C ASP A 59 6.27 11.50 -9.80
N MET A 60 7.53 11.28 -10.17
CA MET A 60 8.60 10.84 -9.27
C MET A 60 8.85 11.80 -8.10
N GLU A 61 8.80 13.12 -8.33
CA GLU A 61 9.01 14.09 -7.26
C GLU A 61 7.98 13.94 -6.14
N SER A 62 6.71 13.80 -6.49
CA SER A 62 5.62 13.60 -5.51
C SER A 62 5.76 12.24 -4.81
N ALA A 63 6.05 11.17 -5.57
CA ALA A 63 6.26 9.84 -5.03
C ALA A 63 7.42 9.81 -4.01
N GLN A 64 8.56 10.43 -4.35
CA GLN A 64 9.73 10.52 -3.48
C GLN A 64 9.42 11.27 -2.20
N LYS A 65 8.75 12.42 -2.26
CA LYS A 65 8.33 13.17 -1.05
C LYS A 65 7.45 12.32 -0.13
N ALA A 66 6.48 11.60 -0.71
CA ALA A 66 5.59 10.72 0.04
C ALA A 66 6.35 9.57 0.74
N ILE A 67 7.30 8.97 0.04
CA ILE A 67 8.13 7.86 0.55
C ILE A 67 9.15 8.33 1.59
N GLU A 68 9.80 9.47 1.36
CA GLU A 68 10.74 10.07 2.29
C GLU A 68 10.07 10.44 3.61
N TYR A 69 8.83 10.92 3.57
CA TYR A 69 8.05 11.15 4.78
C TYR A 69 8.02 9.91 5.68
N TRP A 70 7.72 8.73 5.11
CA TRP A 70 7.65 7.46 5.85
C TRP A 70 9.02 6.97 6.28
N ASN A 71 10.03 7.04 5.39
CA ASN A 71 11.41 6.67 5.72
C ASN A 71 11.96 7.50 6.89
N ASN A 72 11.59 8.78 6.98
CA ASN A 72 11.96 9.68 8.08
C ASN A 72 11.28 9.34 9.42
N GLN A 73 10.29 8.43 9.44
CA GLN A 73 9.71 7.91 10.68
C GLN A 73 10.51 6.75 11.28
N SER A 74 11.56 6.28 10.60
CA SER A 74 12.42 5.20 11.09
C SER A 74 13.07 5.57 12.42
N GLY A 75 13.08 4.62 13.35
CA GLY A 75 13.64 4.79 14.68
C GLY A 75 12.74 5.55 15.67
N GLN A 76 11.64 6.15 15.22
CA GLN A 76 10.75 6.94 16.08
C GLN A 76 9.80 6.08 16.93
N PHE A 77 9.57 4.84 16.51
CA PHE A 77 8.66 3.91 17.17
C PHE A 77 9.38 2.62 17.53
N SER A 78 8.85 1.95 18.55
CA SER A 78 9.22 0.58 18.88
C SER A 78 8.01 -0.33 18.85
N TYR A 79 8.22 -1.62 18.58
CA TYR A 79 7.20 -2.66 18.63
C TYR A 79 7.60 -3.72 19.64
N ILE A 80 6.80 -3.87 20.69
CA ILE A 80 7.11 -4.79 21.79
C ILE A 80 6.35 -6.09 21.58
N VAL A 81 7.08 -7.21 21.56
CA VAL A 81 6.53 -8.57 21.43
C VAL A 81 6.88 -9.37 22.68
N GLY A 82 5.95 -10.21 23.15
CA GLY A 82 6.13 -11.03 24.35
C GLY A 82 5.46 -10.45 25.59
N LYS A 83 5.72 -11.04 26.76
CA LYS A 83 5.10 -10.65 28.04
C LYS A 83 6.13 -10.60 29.15
N LYS A 84 6.01 -9.60 30.03
CA LYS A 84 6.84 -9.40 31.22
C LYS A 84 8.34 -9.48 30.86
N GLU A 85 9.08 -10.33 31.57
CA GLU A 85 10.53 -10.50 31.49
C GLU A 85 11.00 -11.11 30.16
N ASN A 86 10.08 -11.71 29.39
CA ASN A 86 10.36 -12.26 28.06
C ASN A 86 9.94 -11.32 26.92
N SER A 87 9.69 -10.04 27.22
CA SER A 87 9.37 -9.06 26.18
C SER A 87 10.64 -8.60 25.46
N VAL A 88 10.52 -8.39 24.16
CA VAL A 88 11.57 -7.82 23.32
C VAL A 88 11.01 -6.60 22.63
N SER A 89 11.72 -5.49 22.72
CA SER A 89 11.43 -4.26 21.98
C SER A 89 12.18 -4.28 20.66
N TYR A 90 11.46 -4.08 19.56
CA TYR A 90 12.02 -3.97 18.22
C TYR A 90 11.92 -2.52 17.74
N THR A 91 13.03 -1.91 17.32
CA THR A 91 12.98 -0.59 16.68
C THR A 91 12.29 -0.70 15.32
N VAL A 92 11.32 0.18 15.07
CA VAL A 92 10.55 0.19 13.83
C VAL A 92 11.27 1.07 12.81
N ASN A 93 11.56 0.49 11.64
CA ASN A 93 12.18 1.19 10.52
C ASN A 93 11.30 1.08 9.27
N PHE A 94 11.49 2.04 8.37
CA PHE A 94 10.86 2.11 7.07
C PHE A 94 11.95 2.11 6.00
N GLU A 95 11.79 1.28 4.99
CA GLU A 95 12.68 1.18 3.83
C GLU A 95 11.82 1.10 2.58
N LEU A 96 11.19 2.23 2.27
CA LEU A 96 10.37 2.42 1.07
C LEU A 96 11.24 2.96 -0.07
N SER A 97 10.90 2.58 -1.30
CA SER A 97 11.65 2.97 -2.51
C SER A 97 10.72 3.43 -3.63
N ALA A 98 11.17 4.40 -4.42
CA ALA A 98 10.53 4.79 -5.67
C ALA A 98 11.36 4.29 -6.86
N ILE A 99 10.72 3.70 -7.86
CA ILE A 99 11.36 3.28 -9.11
C ILE A 99 10.67 4.01 -10.25
N GLU A 100 11.48 4.73 -11.02
CA GLU A 100 11.00 5.38 -12.24
C GLU A 100 10.72 4.33 -13.32
N VAL A 101 9.59 4.48 -14.00
CA VAL A 101 9.16 3.63 -15.11
C VAL A 101 9.17 4.45 -16.40
N ASP A 102 9.96 3.99 -17.37
CA ASP A 102 9.92 4.51 -18.72
C ASP A 102 8.62 4.14 -19.43
N VAL A 103 8.10 5.07 -20.23
CA VAL A 103 6.89 4.83 -21.03
C VAL A 103 7.26 4.04 -22.28
N ASP A 104 6.80 2.79 -22.36
CA ASP A 104 6.79 2.04 -23.61
C ASP A 104 5.70 2.64 -24.54
N PRO A 105 6.05 3.16 -25.72
CA PRO A 105 5.08 3.75 -26.65
C PRO A 105 3.97 2.79 -27.10
N GLN A 106 4.20 1.47 -27.06
CA GLN A 106 3.19 0.47 -27.44
C GLN A 106 2.18 0.24 -26.31
N LEU A 107 2.59 0.40 -25.06
CA LEU A 107 1.76 0.17 -23.87
C LEU A 107 1.12 1.47 -23.35
N GLY A 108 1.75 2.61 -23.63
CA GLY A 108 1.43 3.90 -23.02
C GLY A 108 1.75 3.93 -21.52
N GLU A 109 1.46 5.06 -20.88
CA GLU A 109 1.75 5.31 -19.46
C GLU A 109 1.19 4.22 -18.53
N ARG A 110 -0.13 4.02 -18.56
CA ARG A 110 -0.83 3.05 -17.72
C ARG A 110 -0.38 1.61 -17.99
N GLY A 111 -0.15 1.27 -19.25
CA GLY A 111 0.33 -0.07 -19.62
C GLY A 111 1.75 -0.33 -19.12
N SER A 112 2.62 0.67 -19.17
CA SER A 112 4.01 0.58 -18.69
C SER A 112 4.06 0.38 -17.17
N LEU A 113 3.29 1.17 -16.42
CA LEU A 113 3.16 1.02 -14.96
C LEU A 113 2.61 -0.35 -14.57
N ASN A 114 1.51 -0.79 -15.19
CA ASN A 114 0.93 -2.11 -14.91
C ASN A 114 1.90 -3.26 -15.25
N ASN A 115 2.68 -3.09 -16.32
CA ASN A 115 3.71 -4.07 -16.68
C ASN A 115 4.84 -4.09 -15.64
N ALA A 116 5.29 -2.94 -15.12
CA ALA A 116 6.26 -2.89 -14.03
C ALA A 116 5.73 -3.58 -12.76
N LEU A 117 4.48 -3.31 -12.37
CA LEU A 117 3.83 -3.97 -11.24
C LEU A 117 3.79 -5.50 -11.43
N LYS A 118 3.44 -5.96 -12.63
CA LYS A 118 3.35 -7.40 -12.95
C LYS A 118 4.70 -8.11 -12.92
N GLN A 119 5.77 -7.41 -13.25
CA GLN A 119 7.13 -7.97 -13.25
C GLN A 119 7.79 -7.92 -11.87
N ASP A 120 7.21 -7.19 -10.91
CA ASP A 120 7.72 -7.13 -9.56
C ASP A 120 7.64 -8.51 -8.88
N SER A 121 8.74 -8.90 -8.23
CA SER A 121 8.86 -10.14 -7.46
C SER A 121 9.17 -9.88 -5.98
N SER A 122 9.20 -8.62 -5.58
CA SER A 122 9.45 -8.21 -4.20
C SER A 122 8.29 -8.57 -3.28
N GLY A 123 7.05 -8.60 -3.82
CA GLY A 123 5.83 -8.85 -3.05
C GLY A 123 5.48 -7.68 -2.11
N GLY A 124 5.77 -6.46 -2.55
CA GLY A 124 5.46 -5.20 -1.86
C GLY A 124 5.37 -4.03 -2.82
N ALA A 125 4.80 -4.26 -4.01
CA ALA A 125 4.81 -3.31 -5.11
C ALA A 125 3.51 -2.52 -5.23
N ASN A 126 3.67 -1.25 -5.56
CA ASN A 126 2.61 -0.25 -5.63
C ASN A 126 2.82 0.63 -6.86
N LEU A 127 1.74 1.22 -7.35
CA LEU A 127 1.76 2.23 -8.39
C LEU A 127 1.47 3.59 -7.77
N TYR A 128 2.17 4.63 -8.23
CA TYR A 128 1.95 6.00 -7.80
C TYR A 128 1.81 6.90 -9.02
N THR A 129 0.73 7.68 -9.06
CA THR A 129 0.41 8.58 -10.18
C THR A 129 -0.04 9.94 -9.66
N VAL A 130 0.36 11.01 -10.36
CA VAL A 130 -0.16 12.37 -10.13
C VAL A 130 -1.02 12.76 -11.33
N ASP A 131 -2.34 12.60 -11.19
CA ASP A 131 -3.29 12.99 -12.22
C ASP A 131 -4.70 13.20 -11.64
N ASN A 132 -5.52 13.97 -12.36
CA ASN A 132 -6.90 14.28 -11.95
C ASN A 132 -7.94 13.33 -12.55
N THR A 133 -7.51 12.35 -13.36
CA THR A 133 -8.40 11.51 -14.16
C THR A 133 -9.19 10.57 -13.27
N GLY A 134 -10.53 10.72 -13.27
CA GLY A 134 -11.42 9.88 -12.49
C GLY A 134 -11.43 10.17 -10.99
N LEU A 135 -10.78 11.26 -10.54
CA LEU A 135 -10.95 11.78 -9.18
C LEU A 135 -12.20 12.67 -9.11
N ASP A 136 -12.97 12.54 -8.04
CA ASP A 136 -14.01 13.54 -7.71
C ASP A 136 -13.33 14.90 -7.44
N PRO A 137 -13.94 16.03 -7.84
CA PRO A 137 -13.37 17.37 -7.62
C PRO A 137 -12.92 17.66 -6.18
N ASN A 138 -13.57 17.06 -5.17
CA ASN A 138 -13.25 17.25 -3.75
C ASN A 138 -12.31 16.18 -3.18
N THR A 139 -11.86 15.24 -4.00
CA THR A 139 -10.91 14.19 -3.60
C THR A 139 -9.48 14.64 -3.89
N ASN A 140 -8.67 14.76 -2.84
CA ASN A 140 -7.27 15.16 -2.96
C ASN A 140 -6.36 13.99 -3.39
N GLY A 141 -6.70 12.77 -3.00
CA GLY A 141 -5.97 11.56 -3.33
C GLY A 141 -6.84 10.33 -3.09
N THR A 142 -6.42 9.18 -3.63
CA THR A 142 -7.06 7.90 -3.37
C THR A 142 -6.08 6.74 -3.55
N THR A 143 -6.26 5.70 -2.75
CA THR A 143 -5.56 4.43 -2.87
C THR A 143 -6.57 3.34 -3.19
N ILE A 144 -6.51 2.81 -4.41
CA ILE A 144 -7.45 1.83 -4.95
C ILE A 144 -6.82 0.45 -4.86
N GLY A 145 -7.59 -0.53 -4.39
CA GLY A 145 -7.15 -1.93 -4.30
C GLY A 145 -6.06 -2.21 -3.26
N GLY A 146 -5.59 -1.17 -2.55
CA GLY A 146 -4.51 -1.27 -1.57
C GLY A 146 -3.12 -0.91 -2.13
N ASN A 147 -2.96 -0.76 -3.44
CA ASN A 147 -1.64 -0.53 -4.06
C ASN A 147 -1.62 0.41 -5.27
N TYR A 148 -2.76 0.94 -5.71
CA TYR A 148 -2.82 1.93 -6.78
C TYR A 148 -3.09 3.32 -6.19
N ILE A 149 -2.03 4.10 -6.03
CA ILE A 149 -2.08 5.46 -5.49
C ILE A 149 -2.28 6.46 -6.62
N LYS A 150 -3.22 7.37 -6.39
CA LYS A 150 -3.44 8.54 -7.23
C LYS A 150 -3.53 9.78 -6.36
N VAL A 151 -2.75 10.80 -6.72
CA VAL A 151 -2.74 12.10 -6.05
C VAL A 151 -3.14 13.17 -7.06
N LYS A 152 -3.97 14.12 -6.62
CA LYS A 152 -4.36 15.26 -7.42
C LYS A 152 -3.16 16.17 -7.69
N ASP A 153 -3.06 16.72 -8.88
CA ASP A 153 -1.94 17.59 -9.29
C ASP A 153 -1.65 18.74 -8.31
N THR A 154 -2.70 19.44 -7.87
CA THR A 154 -2.68 20.53 -6.89
C THR A 154 -2.29 20.08 -5.48
N GLN A 155 -2.12 18.79 -5.25
CA GLN A 155 -1.78 18.16 -3.97
C GLN A 155 -0.48 17.35 -4.04
N ALA A 156 0.23 17.40 -5.17
CA ALA A 156 1.46 16.64 -5.40
C ALA A 156 2.57 16.93 -4.37
N ASP A 157 2.60 18.16 -3.84
CA ASP A 157 3.58 18.63 -2.84
C ASP A 157 3.05 18.62 -1.40
N ALA A 158 1.80 18.21 -1.19
CA ALA A 158 1.16 18.16 0.11
C ALA A 158 1.37 16.80 0.80
N ASP A 159 0.90 16.69 2.05
CA ASP A 159 0.90 15.43 2.81
C ASP A 159 -0.09 14.38 2.26
N THR A 160 -0.87 14.71 1.23
CA THR A 160 -1.79 13.81 0.53
C THR A 160 -1.07 12.58 -0.01
N GLY A 161 0.10 12.73 -0.66
CA GLY A 161 0.87 11.58 -1.14
C GLY A 161 1.26 10.63 0.00
N SER A 162 1.76 11.19 1.11
CA SER A 162 2.12 10.41 2.30
C SER A 162 0.91 9.71 2.92
N HIS A 163 -0.25 10.35 2.92
CA HIS A 163 -1.52 9.77 3.38
C HIS A 163 -1.91 8.54 2.54
N GLU A 164 -1.89 8.66 1.21
CA GLU A 164 -2.18 7.55 0.31
C GLU A 164 -1.16 6.40 0.43
N VAL A 165 0.12 6.73 0.58
CA VAL A 165 1.15 5.74 0.91
C VAL A 165 0.80 5.02 2.22
N GLY A 166 0.26 5.71 3.24
CA GLY A 166 -0.23 5.09 4.47
C GLY A 166 -1.30 4.03 4.23
N HIS A 167 -2.25 4.28 3.31
CA HIS A 167 -3.22 3.27 2.92
C HIS A 167 -2.57 2.05 2.28
N SER A 168 -1.55 2.24 1.43
CA SER A 168 -0.80 1.12 0.86
C SER A 168 0.00 0.30 1.87
N LEU A 169 0.32 0.91 3.03
CA LEU A 169 0.95 0.23 4.16
C LEU A 169 -0.07 -0.44 5.11
N GLY A 170 -1.33 -0.55 4.72
CA GLY A 170 -2.36 -1.25 5.50
C GLY A 170 -3.09 -0.38 6.52
N LEU A 171 -2.98 0.94 6.42
CA LEU A 171 -3.75 1.86 7.24
C LEU A 171 -5.11 2.16 6.62
N LYS A 172 -6.09 2.39 7.48
CA LYS A 172 -7.36 3.02 7.12
C LYS A 172 -7.38 4.44 7.68
N HIS A 173 -8.42 5.20 7.36
CA HIS A 173 -8.59 6.49 7.99
C HIS A 173 -8.65 6.38 9.53
N ASN A 174 -8.08 7.40 10.17
CA ASN A 174 -8.03 7.56 11.61
C ASN A 174 -8.69 8.90 12.00
N ARG A 175 -9.05 9.06 13.27
CA ARG A 175 -9.70 10.29 13.78
C ARG A 175 -8.72 11.45 13.95
N LYS A 176 -7.41 11.21 13.85
CA LYS A 176 -6.35 12.20 14.04
C LYS A 176 -5.05 11.77 13.36
N GLY A 177 -4.17 12.73 13.14
CA GLY A 177 -2.85 12.49 12.53
C GLY A 177 -2.91 12.47 11.01
N LEU A 178 -1.90 11.86 10.40
CA LEU A 178 -1.74 11.82 8.95
C LEU A 178 -2.95 11.19 8.28
N MET A 179 -3.45 10.08 8.82
CA MET A 179 -4.57 9.32 8.27
C MET A 179 -5.95 9.96 8.52
N THR A 180 -6.02 11.25 8.85
CA THR A 180 -7.29 11.98 8.97
C THR A 180 -7.86 12.26 7.58
N PRO A 181 -9.12 11.87 7.28
CA PRO A 181 -9.65 11.87 5.90
C PRO A 181 -9.75 13.27 5.30
N ALA A 182 -10.24 14.24 6.06
CA ALA A 182 -10.47 15.60 5.55
C ALA A 182 -9.25 16.48 5.79
N SER A 183 -8.80 17.18 4.74
CA SER A 183 -7.66 18.11 4.80
C SER A 183 -7.89 19.31 5.73
N ILE A 184 -9.16 19.71 5.91
CA ILE A 184 -9.58 20.84 6.74
C ILE A 184 -9.93 20.44 8.19
N ASP A 185 -9.82 19.16 8.54
CA ASP A 185 -10.12 18.69 9.90
C ASP A 185 -9.07 19.20 10.88
N SER A 186 -9.50 19.76 12.01
CA SER A 186 -8.60 20.28 13.05
C SER A 186 -7.75 19.19 13.73
N SER A 187 -8.12 17.92 13.56
CA SER A 187 -7.38 16.76 14.04
C SER A 187 -6.33 16.26 13.04
N ARG A 188 -6.32 16.78 11.81
CA ARG A 188 -5.30 16.45 10.81
C ARG A 188 -3.96 17.05 11.23
N SER A 189 -2.92 16.24 11.13
CA SER A 189 -1.53 16.70 11.26
C SER A 189 -0.64 15.79 10.43
N SER A 190 0.59 16.21 10.16
CA SER A 190 1.57 15.38 9.44
C SER A 190 2.24 14.33 10.35
N ASN A 191 1.60 13.90 11.42
CA ASN A 191 2.15 12.93 12.38
C ASN A 191 1.43 11.59 12.29
N ILE A 192 2.19 10.50 12.31
CA ILE A 192 1.68 9.16 12.58
C ILE A 192 1.73 8.84 14.08
N ASN A 193 1.05 7.78 14.50
CA ASN A 193 1.00 7.36 15.89
C ASN A 193 1.18 5.83 16.03
N SER A 194 1.35 5.37 17.27
CA SER A 194 1.59 3.95 17.56
C SER A 194 0.44 3.02 17.17
N ASN A 195 -0.80 3.50 17.01
CA ASN A 195 -1.87 2.66 16.46
C ASN A 195 -1.65 2.39 14.98
N ASP A 196 -1.12 3.36 14.23
CA ASP A 196 -0.82 3.19 12.82
C ASP A 196 0.25 2.09 12.66
N ILE A 197 1.34 2.17 13.43
CA ILE A 197 2.37 1.12 13.48
C ILE A 197 1.79 -0.24 13.90
N SER A 198 0.89 -0.25 14.88
CA SER A 198 0.25 -1.48 15.34
C SER A 198 -0.60 -2.12 14.23
N ASP A 199 -1.32 -1.33 13.44
CA ASP A 199 -2.12 -1.82 12.33
C ASP A 199 -1.24 -2.43 11.22
N MET A 200 -0.15 -1.74 10.83
CA MET A 200 0.81 -2.23 9.83
C MET A 200 1.41 -3.60 10.17
N ILE A 201 1.55 -3.92 11.45
CA ILE A 201 2.18 -5.17 11.89
C ILE A 201 1.13 -6.23 12.26
N GLN A 202 0.08 -5.86 12.99
CA GLN A 202 -0.86 -6.82 13.55
C GLN A 202 -1.80 -7.41 12.49
N TYR A 203 -2.21 -6.65 11.48
CA TYR A 203 -3.09 -7.17 10.42
C TYR A 203 -2.41 -8.28 9.61
N PRO A 204 -1.18 -8.09 9.11
CA PRO A 204 -0.39 -9.16 8.52
C PRO A 204 -0.19 -10.36 9.45
N ALA A 205 0.11 -10.13 10.74
CA ALA A 205 0.27 -11.20 11.73
C ALA A 205 -1.02 -12.01 11.97
N LYS A 206 -2.20 -11.40 11.72
CA LYS A 206 -3.52 -12.04 11.77
C LYS A 206 -3.88 -12.74 10.46
N GLY A 207 -3.10 -12.57 9.38
CA GLY A 207 -3.47 -13.00 8.04
C GLY A 207 -4.69 -12.25 7.51
N LYS A 208 -4.88 -10.99 7.89
CA LYS A 208 -6.03 -10.15 7.53
C LYS A 208 -5.56 -8.87 6.85
N VAL A 209 -6.47 -8.27 6.09
CA VAL A 209 -6.30 -6.94 5.48
C VAL A 209 -7.15 -5.94 6.26
N ASN A 210 -6.59 -4.79 6.59
CA ASN A 210 -7.34 -3.72 7.23
C ASN A 210 -8.33 -3.12 6.21
N SER A 211 -9.48 -2.69 6.68
CA SER A 211 -10.51 -2.15 5.78
C SER A 211 -11.45 -1.22 6.51
N GLU A 212 -12.07 -0.33 5.75
CA GLU A 212 -13.16 0.52 6.18
C GLU A 212 -14.33 0.48 5.20
N ARG A 213 -15.42 1.18 5.52
CA ARG A 213 -16.55 1.33 4.62
C ARG A 213 -16.67 2.77 4.19
N ASN A 214 -16.87 3.00 2.90
CA ASN A 214 -17.21 4.32 2.39
C ASN A 214 -18.67 4.68 2.73
N SER A 215 -19.10 5.89 2.36
CA SER A 215 -20.46 6.40 2.57
C SER A 215 -21.56 5.54 1.92
N GLU A 216 -21.23 4.80 0.86
CA GLU A 216 -22.12 3.89 0.14
C GLU A 216 -22.15 2.48 0.76
N GLY A 217 -21.34 2.24 1.80
CA GLY A 217 -21.23 0.95 2.48
C GLY A 217 -20.26 -0.04 1.83
N ASN A 218 -19.59 0.35 0.74
CA ASN A 218 -18.59 -0.46 0.04
C ASN A 218 -17.33 -0.63 0.89
N ILE A 219 -16.74 -1.83 0.88
CA ILE A 219 -15.53 -2.13 1.66
C ILE A 219 -14.31 -1.62 0.90
N MET A 220 -13.60 -0.67 1.51
CA MET A 220 -12.32 -0.15 1.05
C MET A 220 -11.22 -0.90 1.79
N ARG A 221 -10.44 -1.71 1.07
CA ARG A 221 -9.32 -2.46 1.65
C ARG A 221 -8.05 -1.62 1.56
N ALA A 222 -7.34 -1.54 2.66
CA ALA A 222 -5.97 -1.02 2.69
C ALA A 222 -5.01 -2.07 2.12
N GLY A 223 -3.72 -1.72 2.01
CA GLY A 223 -2.71 -2.64 1.53
C GLY A 223 -2.58 -3.91 2.39
N ARG A 224 -2.35 -5.05 1.74
CA ARG A 224 -2.12 -6.36 2.37
C ARG A 224 -0.63 -6.54 2.64
N GLY A 225 -0.26 -6.54 3.92
CA GLY A 225 1.11 -6.81 4.34
C GLY A 225 1.41 -8.30 4.51
N THR A 226 2.69 -8.66 4.37
CA THR A 226 3.22 -10.01 4.67
C THR A 226 4.37 -9.95 5.66
N ILE A 227 4.42 -10.87 6.63
CA ILE A 227 5.49 -10.92 7.64
C ILE A 227 6.56 -11.95 7.27
N ASN A 228 7.80 -11.49 7.25
CA ASN A 228 9.01 -12.28 7.32
C ASN A 228 9.54 -12.23 8.75
N ASN A 229 9.51 -13.35 9.46
CA ASN A 229 9.85 -13.39 10.88
C ASN A 229 11.07 -14.28 11.16
N ASP A 230 12.20 -13.63 11.43
CA ASP A 230 13.45 -14.27 11.84
C ASP A 230 13.62 -14.26 13.38
N THR A 231 12.51 -14.35 14.13
CA THR A 231 12.53 -14.35 15.59
C THR A 231 11.94 -15.63 16.15
N ASN A 232 12.21 -15.88 17.44
CA ASN A 232 11.65 -17.02 18.16
C ASN A 232 10.16 -16.83 18.53
N PHE A 233 9.58 -15.65 18.26
CA PHE A 233 8.17 -15.40 18.50
C PHE A 233 7.30 -16.04 17.42
N ARG A 234 6.14 -16.57 17.82
CA ARG A 234 5.15 -17.06 16.85
C ARG A 234 4.32 -15.88 16.36
N MET A 235 3.63 -16.04 15.22
CA MET A 235 2.69 -15.02 14.71
C MET A 235 1.63 -14.61 15.75
N LYS A 236 1.23 -15.54 16.63
CA LYS A 236 0.29 -15.24 17.73
C LYS A 236 0.87 -14.27 18.77
N ASP A 237 2.18 -14.23 18.92
CA ASP A 237 2.86 -13.35 19.86
C ASP A 237 3.03 -11.97 19.20
N ILE A 238 3.45 -11.95 17.93
CA ILE A 238 3.56 -10.73 17.12
C ILE A 238 2.20 -10.02 17.03
N LYS A 239 1.10 -10.72 16.70
CA LYS A 239 -0.23 -10.08 16.60
C LYS A 239 -0.74 -9.47 17.91
N ASN A 240 -0.18 -9.89 19.05
CA ASN A 240 -0.50 -9.40 20.38
C ASN A 240 0.53 -8.36 20.88
N GLY A 241 1.54 -8.05 20.07
CA GLY A 241 2.51 -7.01 20.35
C GLY A 241 1.87 -5.62 20.29
N LYS A 242 2.61 -4.63 20.78
CA LYS A 242 2.13 -3.25 20.89
C LYS A 242 3.22 -2.29 20.45
N ALA A 243 2.86 -1.31 19.63
CA ALA A 243 3.77 -0.22 19.31
C ALA A 243 3.79 0.85 20.42
N GLN A 244 4.94 1.51 20.57
CA GLN A 244 5.15 2.66 21.44
C GLN A 244 5.87 3.76 20.68
#